data_AF-A0A353GYS4-F1
#
_entry.id   AF-A0A353GYS4-F1
#
_cell.length_a   1.000
_cell.length_b   1.000
_cell.length_c   1.000
_cell.angle_alpha   90.00
_cell.angle_beta   90.00
_cell.angle_gamma   90.00
#
_symmetry.space_group_name_H-M   'P 1'
#
loop_
_entity.id
_entity.type
_entity.pdbx_description
1 polymer ?
#
loop_
_entity_poly.entity_id
_entity_poly.type
_entity_poly.pdbx_seq_one_letter_code
_entity_poly.pdbx_strand_id
1 'polypeptide(L)'
;MKHSKIFQSKFLVFLVVTFLLAPAPIFASKGKAQQFYDQAESYASEGRWDLAADAYNQAVKEYPKYKDVQDKLATAKIEACSM
;
A
#
# COMPACT_ATOMS: atom_id res chain seq x y z
N MET A 1 50.99 5.73 -18.76
CA MET A 1 49.51 5.75 -18.69
C MET A 1 48.99 4.35 -18.37
N LYS A 2 48.88 4.01 -17.08
CA LYS A 2 48.33 2.72 -16.61
C LYS A 2 47.35 3.03 -15.49
N HIS A 3 46.07 3.31 -15.77
CA HIS A 3 45.00 3.34 -14.76
C HIS A 3 43.65 3.67 -15.42
N SER A 4 43.01 2.70 -16.11
CA SER A 4 41.56 2.78 -16.31
C SER A 4 40.97 1.47 -16.86
N LYS A 5 41.14 0.36 -16.13
CA LYS A 5 40.38 -0.88 -16.40
C LYS A 5 39.67 -1.45 -15.18
N ILE A 6 39.69 -0.73 -14.05
CA ILE A 6 39.01 -1.13 -12.81
C ILE A 6 37.67 -0.39 -12.66
N PHE A 7 37.46 0.70 -13.39
CA PHE A 7 36.27 1.54 -13.30
C PHE A 7 35.04 0.94 -13.98
N GLN A 8 35.22 0.26 -15.12
CA GLN A 8 34.12 -0.38 -15.86
C GLN A 8 33.49 -1.56 -15.11
N SER A 9 34.30 -2.36 -14.40
CA SER A 9 33.84 -3.60 -13.78
C SER A 9 33.13 -3.40 -12.43
N LYS A 10 33.57 -2.43 -11.62
CA LYS A 10 32.96 -2.17 -10.30
C LYS A 10 31.60 -1.46 -10.40
N PHE A 11 31.40 -0.65 -11.44
CA PHE A 11 30.13 0.01 -11.69
C PHE A 11 29.02 -0.98 -12.09
N LEU A 12 29.37 -2.01 -12.85
CA LEU A 12 28.42 -3.05 -13.29
C LEU A 12 27.84 -3.83 -12.10
N VAL A 13 28.67 -4.19 -11.12
CA VAL A 13 28.21 -4.92 -9.92
C VAL A 13 27.34 -4.02 -9.03
N PHE A 14 27.68 -2.74 -8.90
CA PHE A 14 26.89 -1.79 -8.11
C PHE A 14 25.50 -1.52 -8.73
N LEU A 15 25.40 -1.52 -10.06
CA LEU A 15 24.13 -1.35 -10.79
C LEU A 15 23.22 -2.59 -10.66
N VAL A 16 23.79 -3.80 -10.69
CA VAL A 16 23.01 -5.04 -10.52
C VAL A 16 22.49 -5.18 -9.08
N VAL A 17 23.31 -4.86 -8.06
CA VAL A 17 22.90 -4.94 -6.65
C VAL A 17 21.83 -3.91 -6.28
N THR A 18 21.89 -2.71 -6.85
CA THR A 18 20.87 -1.67 -6.62
C THR A 18 19.54 -1.95 -7.32
N PHE A 19 19.57 -2.59 -8.49
CA PHE A 19 18.36 -2.98 -9.21
C PHE A 19 17.64 -4.19 -8.56
N LEU A 20 18.38 -5.11 -7.92
CA LEU A 20 17.81 -6.28 -7.24
C LEU A 20 17.06 -5.93 -5.94
N LEU A 21 17.37 -4.77 -5.34
CA LEU A 21 16.73 -4.25 -4.13
C LEU A 21 15.72 -3.12 -4.45
N ALA A 22 15.27 -3.00 -5.70
CA ALA A 22 14.10 -2.19 -5.98
C ALA A 22 12.89 -2.91 -5.35
N PRO A 23 12.13 -2.27 -4.43
CA PRO A 23 10.88 -2.86 -3.97
C PRO A 23 10.04 -3.11 -5.22
N ALA A 24 9.74 -4.38 -5.51
CA ALA A 24 8.89 -4.74 -6.63
C ALA A 24 7.66 -3.83 -6.58
N PRO A 25 7.21 -3.24 -7.71
CA PRO A 25 5.96 -2.53 -7.73
C PRO A 25 4.91 -3.54 -7.29
N ILE A 26 4.45 -3.40 -6.05
CA ILE A 26 3.34 -4.18 -5.53
C ILE A 26 2.23 -3.88 -6.53
N PHE A 27 1.84 -4.88 -7.32
CA PHE A 27 0.73 -4.77 -8.26
C PHE A 27 -0.54 -4.66 -7.43
N ALA A 28 -0.69 -3.49 -6.82
CA ALA A 28 -1.76 -3.12 -5.94
C ALA A 28 -3.01 -3.02 -6.81
N SER A 29 -4.00 -3.87 -6.55
CA SER A 29 -5.14 -4.01 -7.42
C SER A 29 -6.20 -2.97 -7.05
N LYS A 30 -6.19 -1.83 -7.76
CA LYS A 30 -7.13 -0.71 -7.51
C LYS A 30 -8.60 -1.19 -7.51
N GLY A 31 -8.95 -2.17 -8.35
CA GLY A 31 -10.30 -2.71 -8.45
C GLY A 31 -10.78 -3.40 -7.17
N LYS A 32 -9.94 -4.24 -6.54
CA LYS A 32 -10.32 -4.90 -5.27
C LYS A 32 -10.39 -3.89 -4.13
N ALA A 33 -9.43 -2.95 -4.09
CA ALA A 33 -9.45 -1.88 -3.10
C ALA A 33 -10.74 -1.04 -3.18
N GLN A 34 -11.23 -0.76 -4.39
CA GLN A 34 -12.51 -0.11 -4.59
C GLN A 34 -13.68 -0.92 -4.01
N GLN A 35 -13.76 -2.22 -4.31
CA GLN A 35 -14.83 -3.07 -3.79
C GLN A 35 -14.87 -3.08 -2.26
N PHE A 36 -13.71 -3.23 -1.62
CA PHE A 36 -13.60 -3.19 -0.16
C PHE A 36 -13.93 -1.81 0.42
N TYR A 37 -13.54 -0.73 -0.25
CA TYR A 37 -13.90 0.63 0.18
C TYR A 37 -15.41 0.86 0.11
N ASP A 38 -16.05 0.48 -0.98
CA ASP A 38 -17.49 0.66 -1.16
C ASP A 38 -18.28 -0.19 -0.14
N GLN A 39 -17.78 -1.40 0.17
CA GLN A 39 -18.32 -2.24 1.24
C GLN A 39 -18.15 -1.59 2.63
N ALA A 40 -16.99 -0.98 2.89
CA ALA A 40 -16.73 -0.28 4.15
C ALA A 40 -17.64 0.93 4.34
N GLU A 41 -17.89 1.71 3.29
CA GLU A 41 -18.85 2.83 3.32
C GLU A 41 -20.28 2.32 3.56
N SER A 42 -20.67 1.18 2.99
CA SER A 42 -21.98 0.56 3.30
C SER A 42 -22.09 0.25 4.79
N TYR A 43 -21.11 -0.42 5.37
CA TYR A 43 -21.12 -0.73 6.81
C TYR A 43 -21.07 0.53 7.68
N ALA A 44 -20.28 1.53 7.31
CA ALA A 44 -20.23 2.82 7.98
C ALA A 44 -21.61 3.52 7.97
N SER A 45 -22.32 3.46 6.83
CA SER A 45 -23.67 4.03 6.72
C SER A 45 -24.71 3.31 7.57
N GLU A 46 -24.51 2.02 7.81
CA GLU A 46 -25.31 1.21 8.73
C GLU A 46 -24.89 1.39 10.21
N GLY A 47 -23.87 2.21 10.49
CA GLY A 47 -23.28 2.39 11.81
C GLY A 47 -22.44 1.20 12.29
N ARG A 48 -22.17 0.22 11.44
CA ARG A 48 -21.40 -0.99 11.78
C ARG A 48 -19.89 -0.73 11.63
N TRP A 49 -19.36 0.12 12.50
CA TRP A 49 -17.98 0.63 12.40
C TRP A 49 -16.89 -0.45 12.53
N ASP A 50 -17.12 -1.51 13.32
CA ASP A 50 -16.19 -2.66 13.41
C ASP A 50 -15.94 -3.31 12.04
N LEU A 51 -17.04 -3.61 11.32
CA LEU A 51 -16.95 -4.21 9.98
C LEU A 51 -16.42 -3.22 8.96
N ALA A 52 -16.77 -1.93 9.09
CA ALA A 52 -16.23 -0.89 8.23
C ALA A 52 -14.70 -0.80 8.36
N ALA A 53 -14.17 -0.84 9.59
CA ALA A 53 -12.73 -0.84 9.84
C ALA A 53 -12.03 -2.06 9.23
N ASP A 54 -12.63 -3.24 9.32
CA ASP A 54 -12.07 -4.46 8.70
C ASP A 54 -12.07 -4.39 7.17
N ALA A 55 -13.14 -3.89 6.55
CA ALA A 55 -13.23 -3.71 5.11
C ALA A 55 -12.24 -2.63 4.62
N TYR A 56 -12.11 -1.50 5.32
CA TYR A 56 -11.11 -0.48 5.02
C TYR A 56 -9.67 -1.01 5.15
N ASN A 57 -9.41 -1.87 6.13
CA ASN A 57 -8.10 -2.51 6.29
C ASN A 57 -7.78 -3.41 5.08
N GLN A 58 -8.76 -4.17 4.59
CA GLN A 58 -8.60 -4.95 3.35
C GLN A 58 -8.34 -4.04 2.13
N ALA A 59 -9.04 -2.92 2.01
CA ALA A 59 -8.78 -1.93 0.96
C ALA A 59 -7.36 -1.34 1.03
N VAL A 60 -6.85 -1.04 2.23
CA VAL A 60 -5.46 -0.59 2.44
C VAL A 60 -4.45 -1.67 2.04
N LYS A 61 -4.69 -2.94 2.37
CA LYS A 61 -3.81 -4.05 2.00
C LYS A 61 -3.72 -4.23 0.48
N GLU A 62 -4.85 -4.05 -0.22
CA GLU A 62 -4.92 -4.18 -1.67
C GLU A 62 -4.32 -2.97 -2.40
N TYR A 63 -4.64 -1.76 -1.96
CA TYR A 63 -4.11 -0.53 -2.54
C TYR A 63 -4.01 0.57 -1.47
N PRO A 64 -2.83 0.73 -0.82
CA PRO A 64 -2.65 1.67 0.29
C PRO A 64 -2.89 3.13 -0.08
N LYS A 65 -2.82 3.47 -1.36
CA LYS A 65 -3.02 4.83 -1.90
C LYS A 65 -4.43 5.06 -2.46
N TYR A 66 -5.41 4.24 -2.05
CA TYR A 66 -6.75 4.28 -2.64
C TYR A 66 -7.55 5.40 -2.01
N LYS A 67 -7.80 6.48 -2.75
CA LYS A 67 -8.55 7.65 -2.24
C LYS A 67 -8.00 8.11 -0.88
N ASP A 68 -8.90 8.24 0.10
CA ASP A 68 -8.72 8.60 1.50
C ASP A 68 -8.86 7.38 2.43
N VAL A 69 -8.63 6.15 1.93
CA VAL A 69 -8.85 4.90 2.68
C VAL A 69 -8.12 4.86 4.02
N GLN A 70 -6.96 5.51 4.15
CA GLN A 70 -6.22 5.57 5.40
C GLN A 70 -6.92 6.44 6.45
N ASP A 71 -7.42 7.60 6.02
CA ASP A 71 -8.16 8.53 6.89
C ASP A 71 -9.49 7.90 7.29
N LYS A 72 -10.20 7.30 6.33
CA LYS A 72 -11.44 6.56 6.56
C LYS A 72 -11.27 5.38 7.52
N LEU A 73 -10.18 4.62 7.40
CA LEU A 73 -9.84 3.55 8.34
C LEU A 73 -9.61 4.10 9.75
N ALA A 74 -8.89 5.22 9.87
CA ALA A 74 -8.65 5.85 11.17
C ALA A 74 -9.95 6.30 11.82
N THR A 75 -10.83 6.97 11.07
CA THR A 75 -12.17 7.36 11.53
C THR A 75 -12.98 6.13 11.94
N ALA A 76 -13.08 5.11 11.09
CA ALA A 76 -13.85 3.90 11.39
C ALA A 76 -13.38 3.20 12.66
N LYS A 77 -12.06 3.19 12.92
CA LYS A 77 -11.51 2.63 14.18
C LYS A 77 -11.85 3.48 15.40
N ILE A 78 -11.84 4.80 15.28
CA ILE A 78 -12.24 5.71 16.37
C ILE A 78 -13.71 5.49 16.71
N GLU A 79 -14.57 5.47 15.69
CA GLU A 79 -16.01 5.26 15.85
C GLU A 79 -16.30 3.88 16.45
N ALA A 80 -15.63 2.82 15.97
CA ALA A 80 -15.74 1.47 16.52
C ALA A 80 -15.36 1.39 18.00
N CYS A 81 -14.33 2.12 18.44
CA CYS A 81 -13.95 2.21 19.85
C CYS A 81 -14.92 3.03 20.72
N SER A 82 -15.78 3.85 20.10
CA SER A 82 -16.69 4.76 20.81
C SER A 82 -18.13 4.25 20.93
N MET A 83 -18.44 3.11 20.31
CA MET A 83 -19.75 2.43 20.38
C MET A 83 -19.80 1.39 21.51
#